data_AF-A0A7W0YAN8-F1
#
_entry.id   AF-A0A7W0YAN8-F1
#
_cell.length_a   1.000
_cell.length_b   1.000
_cell.length_c   1.000
_cell.angle_alpha   90.00
_cell.angle_beta   90.00
_cell.angle_gamma   90.00
#
_symmetry.space_group_name_H-M   'P 1'
#
loop_
_entity.id
_entity.type
_entity.pdbx_description
1 polymer ?
#
loop_
_entity_poly.entity_id
_entity_poly.type
_entity_poly.pdbx_seq_one_letter_code
_entity_poly.pdbx_strand_id
1 'polypeptide(L)'
;MARSVICAVVLLASCGRVGFEVATDATSSGADGPGGPEALIDARPCVAPSGHDEDGDSIDDACDLCPQVADLQADLDADGVGDACDLDDTTAQLITFFDPYLGARAEWEYLGPYTFGGDTLVVDALTQGAGQNLIGTPGRDRYQLVGHVDATDPLSSQVSLGLGNQDGIGSYYCEFYEAGAELYLSFTYTEDGVSYTTQDKQSLVGPLVDQDFVLSLDHTPPTVTCRATFRGAELVATGVIPTTLASDVLYTAQYRIAVTLRSFIAIHSS
;
A
#
# COMPACT_ATOMS: atom_id res chain seq x y z
N MET A 1 17.56 13.34 64.90
CA MET A 1 17.99 14.75 64.80
C MET A 1 17.53 15.27 63.46
N ALA A 2 16.57 16.19 63.50
CA ALA A 2 16.02 16.88 62.34
C ALA A 2 16.91 18.08 61.97
N ARG A 3 17.03 18.37 60.68
CA ARG A 3 17.12 19.74 60.17
C ARG A 3 16.32 19.83 58.87
N SER A 4 15.19 20.51 58.97
CA SER A 4 14.37 21.01 57.87
C SER A 4 14.73 22.48 57.56
N VAL A 5 14.12 23.00 56.48
CA VAL A 5 13.73 24.41 56.22
C VAL A 5 14.77 25.22 55.41
N ILE A 6 14.52 25.90 54.27
CA ILE A 6 13.30 26.27 53.51
C ILE A 6 13.65 26.62 52.03
N CYS A 7 12.60 26.53 51.22
CA CYS A 7 12.37 26.95 49.83
C CYS A 7 12.74 28.41 49.47
N ALA A 8 13.18 28.65 48.22
CA ALA A 8 12.94 29.90 47.51
C ALA A 8 12.56 29.59 46.05
N VAL A 9 11.31 29.93 45.73
CA VAL A 9 10.69 29.93 44.40
C VAL A 9 11.08 31.22 43.67
N VAL A 10 11.52 31.11 42.41
CA VAL A 10 11.21 32.12 41.37
C VAL A 10 10.82 31.36 40.10
N LEU A 11 9.63 31.70 39.62
CA LEU A 11 8.93 31.22 38.43
C LEU A 11 9.38 31.97 37.16
N LEU A 12 8.95 31.42 36.01
CA LEU A 12 8.95 31.90 34.61
C LEU A 12 10.14 31.31 33.80
N ALA A 13 9.95 30.48 32.77
CA ALA A 13 8.89 30.47 31.74
C ALA A 13 8.42 29.05 31.36
N SER A 14 7.18 29.02 30.89
CA SER A 14 6.31 27.90 30.51
C SER A 14 6.35 27.57 29.00
N CYS A 15 5.97 26.31 28.66
CA CYS A 15 5.35 25.80 27.41
C CYS A 15 6.14 25.98 26.10
N GLY A 16 6.24 25.00 25.19
CA GLY A 16 5.18 24.17 24.62
C GLY A 16 4.83 24.71 23.22
N ARG A 17 4.89 23.83 22.20
CA ARG A 17 4.59 24.03 20.76
C ARG A 17 5.72 24.59 19.88
N VAL A 18 6.36 23.71 19.12
CA VAL A 18 6.89 24.05 17.79
C VAL A 18 5.70 23.88 16.85
N GLY A 19 5.03 24.99 16.54
CA GLY A 19 3.93 25.03 15.60
C GLY A 19 4.48 24.96 14.17
N PHE A 20 3.79 24.18 13.35
CA PHE A 20 3.76 24.33 11.90
C PHE A 20 3.15 25.72 11.64
N GLU A 21 3.97 26.68 11.22
CA GLU A 21 3.46 27.97 10.74
C GLU A 21 2.77 27.73 9.40
N VAL A 22 1.45 27.85 9.43
CA VAL A 22 0.62 28.05 8.24
C VAL A 22 1.07 29.39 7.63
N ALA A 23 1.74 29.33 6.49
CA ALA A 23 1.99 30.51 5.69
C ALA A 23 0.66 30.98 5.09
N THR A 24 -0.04 31.87 5.79
CA THR A 24 -1.02 32.76 5.18
C THR A 24 -0.25 33.92 4.55
N ASP A 25 0.06 33.81 3.26
CA ASP A 25 0.12 35.00 2.41
C ASP A 25 -0.56 34.70 1.07
N ALA A 26 -1.88 34.93 1.09
CA ALA A 26 -2.74 34.88 -0.06
C ALA A 26 -2.46 36.10 -0.95
N THR A 27 -1.81 35.89 -2.09
CA THR A 27 -1.97 36.78 -3.25
C THR A 27 -1.99 36.00 -4.57
N SER A 28 -3.12 35.36 -4.86
CA SER A 28 -3.76 35.55 -6.17
C SER A 28 -5.24 35.19 -6.12
N SER A 29 -6.04 36.20 -6.49
CA SER A 29 -7.42 36.18 -7.01
C SER A 29 -8.37 35.09 -6.50
N GLY A 30 -9.37 35.52 -5.73
CA GLY A 30 -10.48 34.67 -5.32
C GLY A 30 -11.36 34.15 -6.46
N ALA A 31 -12.02 33.05 -6.16
CA ALA A 31 -13.36 32.73 -6.64
C ALA A 31 -14.11 32.03 -5.51
N ASP A 32 -15.02 32.76 -4.87
CA ASP A 32 -16.09 32.17 -4.06
C ASP A 32 -17.15 31.59 -5.01
N GLY A 33 -17.59 30.35 -4.78
CA GLY A 33 -18.88 29.87 -5.27
C GLY A 33 -19.00 28.33 -5.37
N PRO A 34 -20.10 27.72 -4.88
CA PRO A 34 -20.40 26.31 -5.13
C PRO A 34 -21.11 26.18 -6.49
N GLY A 35 -20.56 25.38 -7.42
CA GLY A 35 -21.31 25.02 -8.62
C GLY A 35 -20.51 24.52 -9.82
N GLY A 36 -20.86 23.31 -10.26
CA GLY A 36 -21.01 22.97 -11.67
C GLY A 36 -19.79 22.40 -12.38
N PRO A 37 -20.04 21.57 -13.42
CA PRO A 37 -19.03 20.69 -14.01
C PRO A 37 -18.02 21.52 -14.79
N GLU A 38 -16.77 21.03 -14.83
CA GLU A 38 -15.57 21.62 -15.48
C GLU A 38 -14.61 22.41 -14.59
N ALA A 39 -14.29 21.88 -13.41
CA ALA A 39 -12.99 22.14 -12.77
C ALA A 39 -11.93 21.22 -13.41
N LEU A 40 -11.46 21.58 -14.61
CA LEU A 40 -10.16 21.12 -15.07
C LEU A 40 -9.10 22.00 -14.41
N ILE A 41 -8.07 21.36 -13.85
CA ILE A 41 -6.90 21.90 -13.13
C ILE A 41 -7.09 22.02 -11.60
N ASP A 42 -7.15 20.87 -10.91
CA ASP A 42 -6.53 20.74 -9.58
C ASP A 42 -5.10 20.17 -9.71
N ALA A 43 -4.32 20.71 -10.65
CA ALA A 43 -2.90 20.42 -10.70
C ALA A 43 -2.23 21.16 -9.54
N ARG A 44 -2.29 20.54 -8.35
CA ARG A 44 -1.63 21.01 -7.15
C ARG A 44 -0.15 21.27 -7.50
N PRO A 45 0.36 22.50 -7.32
CA PRO A 45 1.75 22.79 -7.68
C PRO A 45 2.68 21.83 -6.95
N CYS A 46 3.58 21.18 -7.69
CA CYS A 46 4.51 20.21 -7.12
C CYS A 46 5.51 20.92 -6.19
N VAL A 47 5.19 20.95 -4.90
CA VAL A 47 6.07 21.53 -3.89
C VAL A 47 7.04 20.45 -3.44
N ALA A 48 8.31 20.59 -3.85
CA ALA A 48 9.39 19.63 -3.64
C ALA A 48 9.20 18.31 -4.42
N PRO A 49 9.36 18.34 -5.76
CA PRO A 49 9.30 17.15 -6.58
C PRO A 49 10.30 16.09 -6.11
N SER A 50 9.89 14.82 -6.15
CA SER A 50 10.74 13.67 -5.86
C SER A 50 11.79 13.48 -6.96
N GLY A 51 11.49 13.93 -8.19
CA GLY A 51 12.25 13.69 -9.40
C GLY A 51 11.85 12.40 -10.12
N HIS A 52 10.75 11.78 -9.73
CA HIS A 52 10.26 10.49 -10.21
C HIS A 52 8.79 10.58 -10.63
N ASP A 53 8.44 9.74 -11.60
CA ASP A 53 7.13 9.63 -12.26
C ASP A 53 6.98 8.14 -12.57
N GLU A 54 6.39 7.41 -11.63
CA GLU A 54 6.38 5.95 -11.62
C GLU A 54 5.44 5.36 -12.68
N ASP A 55 4.34 6.05 -13.00
CA ASP A 55 3.36 5.58 -13.98
C ASP A 55 3.52 6.19 -15.38
N GLY A 56 4.36 7.21 -15.52
CA GLY A 56 4.78 7.79 -16.79
C GLY A 56 3.81 8.81 -17.37
N ASP A 57 2.96 9.42 -16.55
CA ASP A 57 1.95 10.40 -16.98
C ASP A 57 2.50 11.85 -17.08
N SER A 58 3.79 12.04 -16.77
CA SER A 58 4.50 13.33 -16.71
C SER A 58 4.19 14.19 -15.50
N ILE A 59 3.60 13.63 -14.46
CA ILE A 59 3.39 14.23 -13.15
C ILE A 59 4.37 13.57 -12.18
N ASP A 60 4.92 14.38 -11.28
CA ASP A 60 5.90 13.86 -10.32
C ASP A 60 5.15 13.21 -9.15
N ASP A 61 5.62 12.04 -8.70
CA ASP A 61 4.97 11.24 -7.65
C ASP A 61 4.64 12.05 -6.39
N ALA A 62 5.40 13.12 -6.09
CA ALA A 62 5.17 13.95 -4.90
C ALA A 62 3.93 14.84 -4.99
N CYS A 63 3.35 15.00 -6.17
CA CYS A 63 2.16 15.81 -6.43
C CYS A 63 1.10 15.11 -7.29
N ASP A 64 1.38 13.89 -7.73
CA ASP A 64 0.43 13.02 -8.38
C ASP A 64 -0.65 12.56 -7.37
N LEU A 65 -1.92 12.75 -7.73
CA LEU A 65 -3.08 12.31 -6.95
C LEU A 65 -3.29 10.79 -7.03
N CYS A 66 -2.71 10.12 -8.02
CA CYS A 66 -2.68 8.69 -8.20
C CYS A 66 -1.32 8.17 -8.70
N PRO A 67 -0.25 8.18 -7.86
CA PRO A 67 1.14 7.90 -8.27
C PRO A 67 1.44 6.51 -8.86
N GLN A 68 0.44 5.65 -9.05
CA GLN A 68 0.57 4.33 -9.64
C GLN A 68 -0.39 4.10 -10.82
N VAL A 69 -1.16 5.11 -11.22
CA VAL A 69 -2.15 5.03 -12.31
C VAL A 69 -2.13 6.32 -13.11
N ALA A 70 -1.49 6.25 -14.27
CA ALA A 70 -1.42 7.35 -15.21
C ALA A 70 -2.82 7.85 -15.59
N ASP A 71 -3.12 9.11 -15.27
CA ASP A 71 -4.46 9.67 -15.45
C ASP A 71 -4.44 11.16 -15.81
N LEU A 72 -5.53 11.89 -15.55
CA LEU A 72 -5.62 13.33 -15.78
C LEU A 72 -5.90 14.12 -14.48
N GLN A 73 -5.63 13.52 -13.32
CA GLN A 73 -5.73 14.13 -11.99
C GLN A 73 -7.12 14.71 -11.69
N ALA A 74 -8.16 13.96 -12.04
CA ALA A 74 -9.49 14.28 -11.57
C ALA A 74 -9.60 13.89 -10.09
N ASP A 75 -10.22 14.73 -9.27
CA ASP A 75 -10.48 14.50 -7.85
C ASP A 75 -11.83 15.14 -7.52
N LEU A 76 -12.89 14.34 -7.57
CA LEU A 76 -14.26 14.82 -7.49
C LEU A 76 -14.64 15.34 -6.10
N ASP A 77 -14.13 14.71 -5.04
CA ASP A 77 -14.46 15.04 -3.65
C ASP A 77 -13.41 15.94 -2.97
N ALA A 78 -12.30 16.21 -3.66
CA ALA A 78 -11.21 17.10 -3.27
C ALA A 78 -10.49 16.66 -1.99
N ASP A 79 -10.30 15.36 -1.81
CA ASP A 79 -9.60 14.76 -0.67
C ASP A 79 -8.08 14.62 -0.90
N GLY A 80 -7.60 14.81 -2.13
CA GLY A 80 -6.22 14.64 -2.55
C GLY A 80 -5.84 13.22 -2.99
N VAL A 81 -6.82 12.36 -3.27
CA VAL A 81 -6.71 11.06 -3.93
C VAL A 81 -7.49 11.14 -5.24
N GLY A 82 -6.84 10.84 -6.36
CA GLY A 82 -7.48 11.02 -7.66
C GLY A 82 -8.55 9.96 -7.95
N ASP A 83 -9.57 10.32 -8.73
CA ASP A 83 -10.68 9.45 -9.15
C ASP A 83 -10.20 8.10 -9.73
N ALA A 84 -9.00 8.06 -10.32
CA ALA A 84 -8.42 6.85 -10.92
C ALA A 84 -7.98 5.79 -9.89
N CYS A 85 -7.68 6.20 -8.66
CA CYS A 85 -7.20 5.35 -7.57
C CYS A 85 -8.05 5.44 -6.29
N ASP A 86 -8.99 6.38 -6.25
CA ASP A 86 -10.04 6.50 -5.26
C ASP A 86 -11.02 5.31 -5.34
N LEU A 87 -11.45 4.83 -4.16
CA LEU A 87 -12.38 3.72 -3.99
C LEU A 87 -13.84 4.14 -3.94
N ASP A 88 -14.11 5.40 -3.62
CA ASP A 88 -15.43 5.98 -3.36
C ASP A 88 -15.33 7.50 -3.51
N ASP A 89 -15.80 7.98 -4.66
CA ASP A 89 -15.83 9.40 -5.10
C ASP A 89 -16.72 10.31 -4.23
N THR A 90 -17.18 9.82 -3.08
CA THR A 90 -17.99 10.55 -2.11
C THR A 90 -17.46 10.51 -0.68
N THR A 91 -16.42 9.70 -0.41
CA THR A 91 -15.88 9.51 0.94
C THR A 91 -14.38 9.79 0.96
N ALA A 92 -14.01 10.85 1.67
CA ALA A 92 -12.61 11.24 1.85
C ALA A 92 -11.69 10.09 2.30
N GLN A 93 -10.57 10.00 1.60
CA GLN A 93 -9.49 9.05 1.68
C GLN A 93 -8.16 9.79 1.82
N LEU A 94 -7.11 9.01 2.05
CA LEU A 94 -5.77 9.54 2.20
C LEU A 94 -4.74 8.51 1.71
N ILE A 95 -3.85 8.93 0.82
CA ILE A 95 -2.61 8.20 0.57
C ILE A 95 -1.76 8.26 1.84
N THR A 96 -1.78 7.19 2.63
CA THR A 96 -1.03 7.09 3.89
C THR A 96 0.41 6.69 3.68
N PHE A 97 0.68 5.99 2.58
CA PHE A 97 2.01 5.56 2.22
C PHE A 97 2.08 5.26 0.71
N PHE A 98 3.08 5.81 0.05
CA PHE A 98 3.45 5.45 -1.32
C PHE A 98 4.96 5.18 -1.36
N ASP A 99 5.37 4.15 -2.10
CA ASP A 99 6.76 3.77 -2.28
C ASP A 99 7.01 3.31 -3.73
N PRO A 100 7.76 4.09 -4.53
CA PRO A 100 8.22 3.71 -5.87
C PRO A 100 9.56 2.95 -5.83
N TYR A 101 9.97 2.45 -4.66
CA TYR A 101 11.16 1.60 -4.50
C TYR A 101 12.48 2.20 -5.03
N LEU A 102 12.68 3.50 -4.83
CA LEU A 102 13.94 4.19 -5.19
C LEU A 102 15.13 3.74 -4.33
N GLY A 103 14.85 3.13 -3.18
CA GLY A 103 15.86 2.63 -2.26
C GLY A 103 15.24 2.09 -0.97
N ALA A 104 16.10 1.58 -0.09
CA ALA A 104 15.65 1.06 1.20
C ALA A 104 15.08 2.18 2.08
N ARG A 105 13.88 1.93 2.59
CA ARG A 105 13.13 2.82 3.49
C ARG A 105 13.01 2.21 4.88
N ALA A 106 12.98 3.06 5.91
CA ALA A 106 12.95 2.61 7.30
C ALA A 106 11.58 2.07 7.73
N GLU A 107 10.55 2.40 6.96
CA GLU A 107 9.18 1.93 7.10
C GLU A 107 9.03 0.47 6.71
N TRP A 108 9.97 -0.08 5.93
CA TRP A 108 9.98 -1.48 5.53
C TRP A 108 11.04 -2.28 6.28
N GLU A 109 10.65 -3.47 6.73
CA GLU A 109 11.59 -4.55 7.01
C GLU A 109 11.67 -5.47 5.80
N TYR A 110 12.83 -5.50 5.14
CA TYR A 110 13.05 -6.33 3.96
C TYR A 110 13.63 -7.70 4.34
N LEU A 111 12.99 -8.77 3.88
CA LEU A 111 13.31 -10.15 4.22
C LEU A 111 13.71 -10.95 2.97
N GLY A 112 14.82 -11.67 3.04
CA GLY A 112 15.30 -12.51 1.95
C GLY A 112 16.16 -11.76 0.91
N PRO A 113 16.40 -12.36 -0.26
CA PRO A 113 17.18 -11.76 -1.34
C PRO A 113 16.41 -10.64 -2.07
N TYR A 114 16.96 -9.43 -2.05
CA TYR A 114 16.42 -8.28 -2.79
C TYR A 114 17.54 -7.33 -3.26
N THR A 115 17.26 -6.58 -4.31
CA THR A 115 18.11 -5.50 -4.82
C THR A 115 17.26 -4.36 -5.38
N PHE A 116 17.67 -3.12 -5.13
CA PHE A 116 17.06 -1.95 -5.74
C PHE A 116 17.65 -1.71 -7.14
N GLY A 117 16.80 -1.49 -8.13
CA GLY A 117 17.13 -1.58 -9.55
C GLY A 117 16.67 -0.39 -10.39
N GLY A 118 17.00 0.84 -10.01
CA GLY A 118 16.60 2.04 -10.79
C GLY A 118 15.08 2.16 -10.83
N ASP A 119 14.53 2.50 -9.66
CA ASP A 119 13.09 2.73 -9.42
C ASP A 119 12.27 1.44 -9.37
N THR A 120 12.90 0.35 -8.91
CA THR A 120 12.24 -0.93 -8.69
C THR A 120 12.87 -1.70 -7.53
N LEU A 121 12.11 -2.60 -6.93
CA LEU A 121 12.61 -3.62 -6.02
C LEU A 121 12.58 -4.98 -6.72
N VAL A 122 13.76 -5.50 -7.07
CA VAL A 122 13.91 -6.85 -7.61
C VAL A 122 14.04 -7.84 -6.46
N VAL A 123 13.16 -8.84 -6.44
CA VAL A 123 13.08 -9.89 -5.42
C VAL A 123 13.30 -11.24 -6.10
N ASP A 124 14.43 -11.90 -5.83
CA ASP A 124 14.74 -13.24 -6.37
C ASP A 124 14.45 -14.32 -5.33
N ALA A 125 13.19 -14.72 -5.22
CA ALA A 125 12.75 -15.70 -4.24
C ALA A 125 12.69 -17.14 -4.79
N LEU A 126 13.38 -17.45 -5.89
CA LEU A 126 13.34 -18.78 -6.54
C LEU A 126 13.87 -19.90 -5.64
N THR A 127 14.88 -19.59 -4.81
CA THR A 127 15.54 -20.58 -3.95
C THR A 127 15.24 -20.40 -2.47
N GLN A 128 14.95 -19.17 -2.05
CA GLN A 128 14.65 -18.79 -0.68
C GLN A 128 13.50 -17.80 -0.70
N GLY A 129 12.48 -18.00 0.14
CA GLY A 129 11.37 -17.04 0.25
C GLY A 129 11.85 -15.64 0.63
N ALA A 130 11.14 -14.64 0.15
CA ALA A 130 11.41 -13.23 0.40
C ALA A 130 10.10 -12.48 0.69
N GLY A 131 10.21 -11.25 1.16
CA GLY A 131 9.05 -10.42 1.46
C GLY A 131 9.44 -9.08 2.06
N GLN A 132 8.43 -8.26 2.36
CA GLN A 132 8.59 -7.03 3.12
C GLN A 132 7.49 -6.91 4.17
N ASN A 133 7.81 -6.38 5.35
CA ASN A 133 6.83 -6.01 6.36
C ASN A 133 6.77 -4.48 6.49
N LEU A 134 5.58 -3.90 6.41
CA LEU A 134 5.41 -2.47 6.67
C LEU A 134 5.32 -2.27 8.18
N ILE A 135 6.17 -1.42 8.73
CA ILE A 135 6.21 -1.07 10.15
C ILE A 135 5.07 -0.09 10.44
N GLY A 136 3.92 -0.65 10.80
CA GLY A 136 2.72 0.11 11.15
C GLY A 136 1.57 -0.84 11.41
N THR A 137 0.56 -0.36 12.15
CA THR A 137 -0.68 -1.13 12.34
C THR A 137 -1.64 -0.85 11.18
N PRO A 138 -2.06 -1.89 10.46
CA PRO A 138 -3.08 -1.80 9.41
C PRO A 138 -4.39 -1.14 9.86
N GLY A 139 -4.88 -0.18 9.08
CA GLY A 139 -6.18 0.48 9.24
C GLY A 139 -7.25 -0.09 8.30
N ARG A 140 -8.33 0.67 8.10
CA ARG A 140 -9.31 0.40 7.03
C ARG A 140 -8.75 0.95 5.73
N ASP A 141 -7.92 0.15 5.07
CA ASP A 141 -7.09 0.63 3.97
C ASP A 141 -7.21 -0.29 2.75
N ARG A 142 -6.98 0.25 1.56
CA ARG A 142 -6.53 -0.53 0.40
C ARG A 142 -5.02 -0.52 0.38
N TYR A 143 -4.44 -1.72 0.34
CA TYR A 143 -3.03 -1.91 0.03
C TYR A 143 -2.92 -2.42 -1.39
N GLN A 144 -2.01 -1.89 -2.17
CA GLN A 144 -1.81 -2.31 -3.55
C GLN A 144 -0.32 -2.48 -3.84
N LEU A 145 -0.01 -3.64 -4.43
CA LEU A 145 1.32 -4.01 -4.89
C LEU A 145 1.30 -4.13 -6.40
N VAL A 146 2.18 -3.39 -7.07
CA VAL A 146 2.32 -3.39 -8.53
C VAL A 146 3.66 -3.97 -8.90
N GLY A 147 3.69 -4.85 -9.89
CA GLY A 147 4.95 -5.43 -10.34
C GLY A 147 4.86 -6.32 -11.57
N HIS A 148 5.97 -6.98 -11.85
CA HIS A 148 6.14 -7.93 -12.94
C HIS A 148 6.69 -9.25 -12.41
N VAL A 149 6.20 -10.37 -12.92
CA VAL A 149 6.74 -11.70 -12.59
C VAL A 149 7.82 -12.09 -13.59
N ASP A 150 9.08 -12.06 -13.16
CA ASP A 150 10.24 -12.35 -14.00
C ASP A 150 10.44 -13.86 -14.23
N ALA A 151 10.23 -14.68 -13.20
CA ALA A 151 10.43 -16.12 -13.28
C ALA A 151 9.59 -16.88 -12.24
N THR A 152 9.15 -18.10 -12.57
CA THR A 152 8.47 -19.02 -11.65
C THR A 152 9.20 -20.35 -11.54
N ASP A 153 9.05 -21.02 -10.40
CA ASP A 153 9.47 -22.41 -10.20
C ASP A 153 8.40 -23.36 -10.76
N PRO A 154 8.78 -24.44 -11.44
CA PRO A 154 7.82 -25.35 -12.08
C PRO A 154 6.94 -26.15 -11.10
N LEU A 155 7.26 -26.18 -9.80
CA LEU A 155 6.45 -26.90 -8.82
C LEU A 155 5.33 -26.01 -8.28
N SER A 156 5.70 -24.88 -7.69
CA SER A 156 4.75 -23.91 -7.15
C SER A 156 5.40 -22.54 -7.00
N SER A 157 4.66 -21.48 -7.29
CA SER A 157 5.08 -20.10 -7.12
C SER A 157 3.97 -19.26 -6.51
N GLN A 158 4.34 -18.28 -5.70
CA GLN A 158 3.39 -17.43 -5.00
C GLN A 158 3.89 -15.99 -4.93
N VAL A 159 3.00 -15.04 -5.25
CA VAL A 159 3.11 -13.64 -4.82
C VAL A 159 1.89 -13.35 -3.96
N SER A 160 2.10 -12.87 -2.75
CA SER A 160 1.01 -12.52 -1.84
C SER A 160 1.19 -11.16 -1.19
N LEU A 161 0.06 -10.55 -0.88
CA LEU A 161 -0.10 -9.33 -0.09
C LEU A 161 -1.09 -9.65 1.01
N GLY A 162 -0.72 -9.40 2.26
CA GLY A 162 -1.44 -9.93 3.40
C GLY A 162 -1.27 -9.14 4.67
N LEU A 163 -2.09 -9.51 5.64
CA LEU A 163 -2.10 -8.97 6.98
C LEU A 163 -1.97 -10.12 7.96
N GLY A 164 -1.29 -9.90 9.07
CA GLY A 164 -1.16 -10.93 10.08
C GLY A 164 -0.62 -10.43 11.39
N ASN A 165 -0.29 -11.39 12.25
CA ASN A 165 0.35 -11.17 13.53
C ASN A 165 1.85 -10.91 13.34
N GLN A 166 2.45 -10.14 14.24
CA GLN A 166 3.90 -9.91 14.25
C GLN A 166 4.73 -11.19 14.48
N ASP A 167 4.13 -12.25 15.03
CA ASP A 167 4.79 -13.54 15.22
C ASP A 167 4.86 -14.40 13.94
N GLY A 168 4.17 -13.98 12.87
CA GLY A 168 4.13 -14.67 11.58
C GLY A 168 3.34 -15.97 11.57
N ILE A 169 2.53 -16.24 12.60
CA ILE A 169 1.77 -17.50 12.73
C ILE A 169 0.37 -17.33 12.12
N GLY A 170 -0.38 -16.33 12.58
CA GLY A 170 -1.73 -16.05 12.11
C GLY A 170 -1.72 -14.99 11.02
N SER A 171 -2.29 -15.30 9.85
CA SER A 171 -2.37 -14.34 8.75
C SER A 171 -3.52 -14.62 7.79
N TYR A 172 -3.87 -13.62 7.01
CA TYR A 172 -4.78 -13.73 5.89
C TYR A 172 -4.29 -12.85 4.75
N TYR A 173 -4.43 -13.34 3.53
CA TYR A 173 -3.72 -12.76 2.40
C TYR A 173 -4.43 -13.03 1.09
N CYS A 174 -4.18 -12.11 0.17
CA CYS A 174 -4.47 -12.23 -1.24
C CYS A 174 -3.24 -12.80 -1.92
N GLU A 175 -3.43 -13.78 -2.81
CA GLU A 175 -2.33 -14.39 -3.52
C GLU A 175 -2.64 -14.65 -4.99
N PHE A 176 -1.64 -14.43 -5.84
CA PHE A 176 -1.49 -15.27 -7.02
C PHE A 176 -0.71 -16.51 -6.62
N TYR A 177 -1.29 -17.67 -6.88
CA TYR A 177 -0.64 -18.95 -6.65
C TYR A 177 -0.68 -19.80 -7.93
N GLU A 178 0.49 -20.26 -8.34
CA GLU A 178 0.68 -21.19 -9.45
C GLU A 178 1.20 -22.51 -8.89
N ALA A 179 0.59 -23.64 -9.26
CA ALA A 179 1.13 -24.97 -8.99
C ALA A 179 0.85 -25.91 -10.16
N GLY A 180 1.92 -26.32 -10.85
CA GLY A 180 1.82 -27.13 -12.06
C GLY A 180 1.05 -26.39 -13.17
N ALA A 181 -0.20 -26.81 -13.41
CA ALA A 181 -1.07 -26.22 -14.43
C ALA A 181 -2.22 -25.36 -13.86
N GLU A 182 -2.30 -25.24 -12.53
CA GLU A 182 -3.31 -24.43 -11.87
C GLU A 182 -2.71 -23.07 -11.52
N LEU A 183 -3.37 -22.01 -11.99
CA LEU A 183 -3.12 -20.63 -11.57
C LEU A 183 -4.43 -20.06 -11.03
N TYR A 184 -4.38 -19.37 -9.90
CA TYR A 184 -5.55 -18.70 -9.34
C TYR A 184 -5.18 -17.43 -8.57
N LEU A 185 -6.15 -16.51 -8.50
CA LEU A 185 -6.24 -15.50 -7.44
C LEU A 185 -7.04 -16.13 -6.30
N SER A 186 -6.58 -16.02 -5.06
CA SER A 186 -7.36 -16.48 -3.90
C SER A 186 -7.24 -15.56 -2.70
N PHE A 187 -8.28 -15.65 -1.85
CA PHE A 187 -8.22 -15.18 -0.47
C PHE A 187 -8.09 -16.39 0.45
N THR A 188 -6.98 -16.45 1.18
CA THR A 188 -6.62 -17.57 2.07
C THR A 188 -6.27 -17.02 3.45
N TYR A 189 -6.55 -17.77 4.51
CA TYR A 189 -6.04 -17.48 5.85
C TYR A 189 -5.45 -18.72 6.52
N THR A 190 -4.63 -18.48 7.53
CA THR A 190 -4.09 -19.48 8.46
C THR A 190 -4.08 -18.93 9.87
N GLU A 191 -4.42 -19.75 10.86
CA GLU A 191 -4.35 -19.38 12.29
C GLU A 191 -3.10 -19.92 12.99
N ASP A 192 -2.43 -20.91 12.37
CA ASP A 192 -1.34 -21.69 12.96
C ASP A 192 -0.08 -21.74 12.08
N GLY A 193 -0.11 -21.10 10.91
CA GLY A 193 0.96 -21.11 9.90
C GLY A 193 1.13 -22.44 9.16
N VAL A 194 0.26 -23.43 9.41
CA VAL A 194 0.38 -24.80 8.90
C VAL A 194 -0.88 -25.24 8.16
N SER A 195 -2.04 -24.87 8.67
CA SER A 195 -3.36 -25.17 8.16
C SER A 195 -3.89 -23.94 7.43
N TYR A 196 -4.21 -24.11 6.15
CA TYR A 196 -4.64 -23.02 5.28
C TYR A 196 -6.09 -23.23 4.84
N THR A 197 -6.89 -22.18 4.95
CA THR A 197 -8.30 -22.17 4.53
C THR A 197 -8.50 -21.13 3.44
N THR A 198 -8.77 -21.59 2.23
CA THR A 198 -9.19 -20.73 1.11
C THR A 198 -10.69 -20.45 1.21
N GLN A 199 -11.04 -19.17 1.35
CA GLN A 199 -12.44 -18.73 1.43
C GLN A 199 -13.05 -18.55 0.04
N ASP A 200 -12.25 -18.01 -0.89
CA ASP A 200 -12.68 -17.77 -2.26
C ASP A 200 -11.47 -17.85 -3.20
N LYS A 201 -11.74 -18.28 -4.44
CA LYS A 201 -10.71 -18.43 -5.47
C LYS A 201 -11.28 -18.27 -6.87
N GLN A 202 -10.50 -17.64 -7.73
CA GLN A 202 -10.80 -17.48 -9.14
C GLN A 202 -9.66 -18.09 -9.96
N SER A 203 -9.98 -19.11 -10.76
CA SER A 203 -9.00 -19.75 -11.65
C SER A 203 -8.68 -18.88 -12.86
N LEU A 204 -7.41 -18.89 -13.24
CA LEU A 204 -6.85 -18.18 -14.38
C LEU A 204 -6.30 -19.12 -15.43
N VAL A 205 -6.15 -18.60 -16.64
CA VAL A 205 -5.62 -19.35 -17.79
C VAL A 205 -4.23 -18.83 -18.14
N GLY A 206 -3.32 -19.78 -18.39
CA GLY A 206 -1.95 -19.52 -18.79
C GLY A 206 -1.01 -19.38 -17.58
N PRO A 207 0.29 -19.17 -17.83
CA PRO A 207 1.28 -19.15 -16.76
C PRO A 207 1.32 -17.80 -16.03
N LEU A 208 1.84 -17.79 -14.81
CA LEU A 208 2.06 -16.56 -14.02
C LEU A 208 3.29 -15.77 -14.50
N VAL A 209 4.29 -16.44 -15.04
CA VAL A 209 5.54 -15.81 -15.53
C VAL A 209 5.34 -14.85 -16.70
N ASP A 210 6.22 -13.84 -16.78
CA ASP A 210 6.28 -12.81 -17.82
C ASP A 210 4.99 -11.98 -17.90
N GLN A 211 4.39 -11.68 -16.74
CA GLN A 211 3.16 -10.91 -16.63
C GLN A 211 3.31 -9.77 -15.65
N ASP A 212 2.78 -8.61 -16.04
CA ASP A 212 2.49 -7.53 -15.11
C ASP A 212 1.27 -7.91 -14.26
N PHE A 213 1.31 -7.49 -13.00
CA PHE A 213 0.21 -7.65 -12.07
C PHE A 213 0.02 -6.41 -11.23
N VAL A 214 -1.25 -6.19 -10.87
CA VAL A 214 -1.65 -5.39 -9.73
C VAL A 214 -2.33 -6.34 -8.77
N LEU A 215 -1.89 -6.40 -7.51
CA LEU A 215 -2.52 -7.18 -6.46
C LEU A 215 -2.91 -6.23 -5.32
N SER A 216 -4.18 -6.21 -4.97
CA SER A 216 -4.71 -5.35 -3.92
C SER A 216 -5.45 -6.14 -2.86
N LEU A 217 -5.36 -5.63 -1.63
CA LEU A 217 -6.08 -6.11 -0.47
C LEU A 217 -6.88 -4.94 0.11
N ASP A 218 -8.20 -5.01 -0.01
CA ASP A 218 -9.13 -4.09 0.64
C ASP A 218 -9.41 -4.60 2.05
N HIS A 219 -8.80 -3.97 3.05
CA HIS A 219 -8.98 -4.33 4.45
C HIS A 219 -10.18 -3.57 5.01
N THR A 220 -11.31 -4.25 5.08
CA THR A 220 -12.60 -3.65 5.46
C THR A 220 -13.31 -4.54 6.48
N PRO A 221 -12.80 -4.66 7.72
CA PRO A 221 -13.34 -5.61 8.70
C PRO A 221 -14.87 -5.53 8.85
N PRO A 222 -15.55 -6.68 8.93
CA PRO A 222 -15.01 -8.04 9.07
C PRO A 222 -14.65 -8.72 7.74
N THR A 223 -14.62 -7.99 6.62
CA THR A 223 -14.38 -8.54 5.29
C THR A 223 -13.03 -8.12 4.72
N VAL A 224 -12.48 -8.97 3.87
CA VAL A 224 -11.36 -8.64 2.99
C VAL A 224 -11.78 -8.89 1.56
N THR A 225 -11.40 -7.98 0.67
CA THR A 225 -11.52 -8.23 -0.76
C THR A 225 -10.15 -8.16 -1.42
N CYS A 226 -9.77 -9.28 -2.03
CA CYS A 226 -8.64 -9.36 -2.93
C CYS A 226 -9.07 -8.88 -4.30
N ARG A 227 -8.35 -7.92 -4.84
CA ARG A 227 -8.49 -7.49 -6.24
C ARG A 227 -7.20 -7.72 -6.96
N ALA A 228 -7.30 -8.05 -8.23
CA ALA A 228 -6.11 -8.03 -9.05
C ALA A 228 -6.41 -7.68 -10.49
N THR A 229 -5.46 -7.01 -11.12
CA THR A 229 -5.42 -6.82 -12.57
C THR A 229 -4.34 -7.72 -13.13
N PHE A 230 -4.72 -8.63 -14.01
CA PHE A 230 -3.80 -9.58 -14.64
C PHE A 230 -4.22 -9.82 -16.08
N ARG A 231 -3.31 -9.61 -17.04
CA ARG A 231 -3.60 -9.72 -18.48
C ARG A 231 -4.81 -8.87 -18.92
N GLY A 232 -5.00 -7.71 -18.29
CA GLY A 232 -6.13 -6.82 -18.54
C GLY A 232 -7.48 -7.33 -18.05
N ALA A 233 -7.52 -8.46 -17.33
CA ALA A 233 -8.71 -8.93 -16.63
C ALA A 233 -8.68 -8.44 -15.18
N GLU A 234 -9.81 -7.93 -14.71
CA GLU A 234 -10.05 -7.69 -13.30
C GLU A 234 -10.56 -8.96 -12.63
N LEU A 235 -9.99 -9.23 -11.46
CA LEU A 235 -10.21 -10.42 -10.68
C LEU A 235 -10.59 -10.02 -9.26
N VAL A 236 -11.50 -10.78 -8.66
CA VAL A 236 -11.97 -10.51 -7.31
C VAL A 236 -12.14 -11.82 -6.57
N ALA A 237 -11.60 -11.88 -5.35
CA ALA A 237 -11.89 -12.92 -4.37
C ALA A 237 -12.19 -12.27 -3.03
N THR A 238 -13.26 -12.69 -2.36
CA THR A 238 -13.71 -12.04 -1.10
C THR A 238 -13.86 -13.07 0.00
N GLY A 239 -13.62 -12.67 1.24
CA GLY A 239 -14.02 -13.49 2.38
C GLY A 239 -14.12 -12.72 3.69
N VAL A 240 -14.45 -13.47 4.73
CA VAL A 240 -14.60 -12.95 6.09
C VAL A 240 -13.33 -13.23 6.87
N ILE A 241 -12.83 -12.21 7.57
CA ILE A 241 -11.69 -12.33 8.47
C ILE A 241 -12.15 -13.12 9.71
N PRO A 242 -11.50 -14.24 10.05
CA PRO A 242 -11.71 -14.91 11.33
C PRO A 242 -11.47 -13.95 12.50
N THR A 243 -12.38 -13.92 13.48
CA THR A 243 -12.28 -13.01 14.65
C THR A 243 -11.08 -13.28 15.56
N THR A 244 -10.39 -14.40 15.34
CA THR A 244 -9.21 -14.89 16.04
C THR A 244 -7.90 -14.34 15.46
N LEU A 245 -7.92 -13.81 14.24
CA LEU A 245 -6.75 -13.25 13.59
C LEU A 245 -6.61 -11.77 13.90
N ALA A 246 -5.43 -11.36 14.34
CA ALA A 246 -5.09 -9.95 14.45
C ALA A 246 -4.50 -9.43 13.14
N SER A 247 -4.59 -8.11 12.95
CA SER A 247 -4.07 -7.39 11.80
C SER A 247 -3.02 -6.40 12.30
N ASP A 248 -1.87 -6.93 12.71
CA ASP A 248 -0.83 -6.15 13.38
C ASP A 248 0.23 -5.64 12.41
N VAL A 249 0.47 -6.40 11.34
CA VAL A 249 1.49 -6.10 10.33
C VAL A 249 0.94 -6.37 8.93
N LEU A 250 1.22 -5.45 8.02
CA LEU A 250 1.08 -5.68 6.59
C LEU A 250 2.35 -6.33 6.07
N TYR A 251 2.22 -7.36 5.27
CA TYR A 251 3.35 -8.00 4.61
C TYR A 251 3.08 -8.28 3.14
N THR A 252 4.17 -8.35 2.37
CA THR A 252 4.20 -9.04 1.09
C THR A 252 5.07 -10.29 1.24
N ALA A 253 4.73 -11.36 0.52
CA ALA A 253 5.56 -12.56 0.49
C ALA A 253 5.66 -13.13 -0.91
N GLN A 254 6.88 -13.52 -1.26
CA GLN A 254 7.24 -14.17 -2.52
C GLN A 254 7.88 -15.51 -2.19
N TYR A 255 7.35 -16.58 -2.78
CA TYR A 255 7.87 -17.93 -2.59
C TYR A 255 8.07 -18.60 -3.94
N ARG A 256 9.31 -19.04 -4.19
CA ARG A 256 9.71 -19.74 -5.43
C ARG A 256 9.34 -18.96 -6.69
N ILE A 257 9.55 -17.65 -6.65
CA ILE A 257 9.22 -16.73 -7.73
C ILE A 257 10.27 -15.60 -7.75
N ALA A 258 10.57 -15.07 -8.92
CA ALA A 258 11.29 -13.81 -9.06
C ALA A 258 10.32 -12.75 -9.55
N VAL A 259 10.31 -11.59 -8.88
CA VAL A 259 9.45 -10.46 -9.24
C VAL A 259 10.24 -9.16 -9.21
N THR A 260 9.83 -8.23 -10.07
CA THR A 260 10.26 -6.84 -10.05
C THR A 260 9.07 -6.01 -9.61
N LEU A 261 9.11 -5.52 -8.38
CA LEU A 261 8.09 -4.65 -7.81
C LEU A 261 8.38 -3.20 -8.24
N ARG A 262 7.33 -2.51 -8.66
CA ARG A 262 7.36 -1.17 -9.26
C ARG A 262 6.90 -0.13 -8.25
N SER A 263 5.74 -0.37 -7.66
CA SER A 263 5.23 0.49 -6.61
C SER A 263 4.43 -0.27 -5.55
N PHE A 264 4.31 0.39 -4.42
CA PHE A 264 3.36 0.03 -3.38
C PHE A 264 2.62 1.28 -2.90
N ILE A 265 1.30 1.17 -2.70
CA ILE A 265 0.49 2.22 -2.12
C ILE A 265 -0.46 1.69 -1.04
N ALA A 266 -0.67 2.50 0.00
CA ALA A 266 -1.69 2.32 1.03
C ALA A 266 -2.62 3.53 1.08
N ILE A 267 -3.90 3.32 0.76
CA ILE A 267 -4.96 4.34 0.76
C ILE A 267 -5.90 4.05 1.93
N HIS A 268 -6.00 4.97 2.88
CA HIS A 268 -6.91 4.87 4.04
C HIS A 268 -8.27 5.45 3.71
N SER A 269 -9.34 4.75 4.07
CA SER A 269 -10.72 5.22 3.96
C SER A 269 -11.31 5.43 5.35
N SER A 270 -11.88 6.62 5.59
CA SER A 270 -12.35 7.09 6.90
C SER A 270 -13.70 6.54 7.39
#